data_AF-A0A1M4N9V6-F1
#
_entry.id   AF-A0A1M4N9V6-F1
#
_cell.length_a   1.000
_cell.length_b   1.000
_cell.length_c   1.000
_cell.angle_alpha   90.00
_cell.angle_beta   90.00
_cell.angle_gamma   90.00
#
_symmetry.space_group_name_H-M   'P 1'
#
loop_
_entity.id
_entity.type
_entity.pdbx_description
1 polymer ?
#
loop_
_entity_poly.entity_id
_entity_poly.type
_entity_poly.pdbx_seq_one_letter_code
_entity_poly.pdbx_strand_id
1 'polypeptide(L)'
;MENIKITDEEKEFLLQGFEEKQKKRYISGKIIVITITLLNIICAIVYSFINFSFINLVIQLVLSITLFYGFSQVTYIFAAVAAFSTFRSLIYLTDIISCPSIPVILFILIYMVFYIFTSIFMFKSKSVSDFLHSKNNPS
;
A
#
# COMPACT_ATOMS: atom_id res chain seq x y z
N MET A 1 -16.62 30.46 -31.19
CA MET A 1 -15.64 29.81 -30.30
C MET A 1 -14.63 30.89 -29.94
N GLU A 2 -14.80 31.46 -28.75
CA GLU A 2 -13.93 32.52 -28.23
C GLU A 2 -12.58 31.91 -27.87
N ASN A 3 -11.52 32.39 -28.53
CA ASN A 3 -10.17 31.90 -28.33
C ASN A 3 -9.62 32.60 -27.08
N ILE A 4 -9.87 32.01 -25.91
CA ILE A 4 -9.40 32.52 -24.62
C ILE A 4 -7.86 32.50 -24.68
N LYS A 5 -7.25 33.65 -24.97
CA LYS A 5 -5.81 33.87 -24.84
C LYS A 5 -5.49 33.85 -23.35
N ILE A 6 -5.06 32.70 -22.87
CA ILE A 6 -4.50 32.54 -21.53
C ILE A 6 -3.22 33.36 -21.48
N THR A 7 -3.14 34.31 -20.54
CA THR A 7 -1.97 35.16 -20.36
C THR A 7 -0.81 34.33 -19.80
N ASP A 8 0.45 34.70 -20.08
CA ASP A 8 1.61 33.93 -19.59
C ASP A 8 1.60 33.80 -18.05
N GLU A 9 1.12 34.83 -17.34
CA GLU A 9 0.92 34.82 -15.89
C GLU A 9 -0.16 33.81 -15.43
N GLU A 10 -1.27 33.66 -16.18
CA GLU A 10 -2.30 32.66 -15.89
C GLU A 10 -1.80 31.25 -16.15
N LYS A 11 -0.93 31.08 -17.16
CA LYS A 11 -0.24 29.81 -17.44
C LYS A 11 0.69 29.42 -16.30
N GLU A 12 1.50 30.35 -15.80
CA GLU A 12 2.40 30.12 -14.68
C GLU A 12 1.65 29.81 -13.38
N PHE A 13 0.55 30.52 -13.11
CA PHE A 13 -0.29 30.27 -11.94
C PHE A 13 -0.96 28.87 -12.00
N LEU A 14 -1.47 28.49 -13.18
CA LEU A 14 -2.02 27.15 -13.39
C LEU A 14 -0.95 26.07 -13.23
N LEU A 15 0.25 26.28 -13.82
CA LEU A 15 1.39 25.37 -13.70
C LEU A 15 1.81 25.17 -12.25
N GLN A 16 2.01 26.24 -11.48
CA GLN A 16 2.33 26.15 -10.05
C GLN A 16 1.24 25.38 -9.28
N GLY A 17 -0.03 25.67 -9.54
CA GLY A 17 -1.15 24.95 -8.91
C GLY A 17 -1.20 23.47 -9.27
N PHE A 18 -0.77 23.08 -10.49
CA PHE A 18 -0.62 21.69 -10.90
C PHE A 18 0.59 21.02 -10.23
N GLU A 19 1.74 21.68 -10.17
CA GLU A 19 2.96 21.18 -9.55
C GLU A 19 2.77 20.92 -8.05
N GLU A 20 2.15 21.85 -7.32
CA GLU A 20 1.87 21.66 -5.90
C GLU A 20 0.93 20.48 -5.64
N LYS A 21 -0.10 20.31 -6.46
CA LYS A 21 -1.02 19.17 -6.37
C LYS A 21 -0.32 17.85 -6.66
N GLN A 22 0.57 17.81 -7.65
CA GLN A 22 1.37 16.62 -7.96
C GLN A 22 2.35 16.30 -6.83
N LYS A 23 3.04 17.31 -6.28
CA LYS A 23 3.96 17.14 -5.15
C LYS A 23 3.27 16.59 -3.91
N LYS A 24 2.08 17.10 -3.57
CA LYS A 24 1.27 16.55 -2.45
C LYS A 24 0.90 15.09 -2.68
N ARG A 25 0.42 14.74 -3.88
CA ARG A 25 0.07 13.35 -4.23
C ARG A 25 1.27 12.41 -4.17
N TYR A 26 2.42 12.84 -4.70
CA TYR A 26 3.67 12.10 -4.64
C TYR A 26 4.10 11.82 -3.20
N ILE A 27 4.07 12.84 -2.33
CA ILE A 27 4.43 12.68 -0.91
C ILE A 27 3.47 11.71 -0.21
N SER A 28 2.15 11.86 -0.41
CA SER A 28 1.17 10.94 0.18
C SER A 28 1.35 9.50 -0.31
N GLY A 29 1.58 9.30 -1.62
CA GLY A 29 1.88 7.98 -2.19
C GLY A 29 3.13 7.35 -1.60
N LYS A 30 4.21 8.14 -1.47
CA LYS A 30 5.45 7.71 -0.84
C LYS A 30 5.25 7.24 0.59
N ILE A 31 4.51 8.00 1.40
CA ILE A 31 4.23 7.66 2.80
C ILE A 31 3.47 6.33 2.86
N ILE A 32 2.40 6.18 2.07
CA ILE A 32 1.59 4.96 2.04
C ILE A 32 2.45 3.74 1.68
N VAL A 33 3.26 3.82 0.61
CA VAL A 33 4.13 2.72 0.19
C VAL A 33 5.14 2.37 1.28
N ILE A 34 5.79 3.37 1.91
CA ILE A 34 6.75 3.11 2.99
C ILE A 34 6.07 2.44 4.18
N THR A 35 4.89 2.92 4.60
CA THR A 35 4.15 2.35 5.73
C THR A 35 3.77 0.89 5.47
N ILE A 36 3.24 0.59 4.29
CA ILE A 36 2.86 -0.77 3.90
C ILE A 36 4.10 -1.67 3.86
N THR A 37 5.19 -1.20 3.23
CA THR A 37 6.45 -1.95 3.14
C THR A 37 7.01 -2.28 4.52
N LEU A 38 7.09 -1.30 5.42
CA LEU A 38 7.59 -1.50 6.78
C LEU A 38 6.73 -2.49 7.55
N LEU A 39 5.41 -2.34 7.49
CA LEU A 39 4.54 -3.25 8.23
C LEU A 39 4.61 -4.68 7.67
N ASN A 40 4.70 -4.81 6.34
CA ASN A 40 4.82 -6.12 5.71
C ASN A 40 6.13 -6.83 6.14
N ILE A 41 7.23 -6.09 6.23
CA ILE A 41 8.51 -6.63 6.74
C ILE A 41 8.37 -7.08 8.20
N ILE A 42 7.75 -6.27 9.06
CA ILE A 42 7.53 -6.63 10.47
C ILE A 42 6.69 -7.91 10.58
N CYS A 43 5.58 -8.00 9.84
CA CYS A 43 4.73 -9.19 9.82
C CYS A 43 5.48 -10.42 9.31
N ALA A 44 6.28 -10.27 8.25
CA ALA A 44 7.08 -11.37 7.71
C ALA A 44 8.12 -11.87 8.71
N ILE A 45 8.77 -10.96 9.46
CA ILE A 45 9.70 -11.31 10.54
C ILE A 45 8.99 -12.11 11.63
N VAL A 46 7.88 -11.58 12.17
CA VAL A 46 7.10 -12.26 13.22
C VAL A 46 6.65 -13.64 12.75
N TYR A 47 6.10 -13.74 11.54
CA TYR A 47 5.64 -15.01 10.97
C TYR A 47 6.80 -16.01 10.81
N SER A 48 7.97 -15.56 10.36
CA SER A 48 9.15 -16.40 10.19
C SER A 48 9.68 -16.92 11.52
N PHE A 49 9.62 -16.13 12.59
CA PHE A 49 10.01 -16.59 13.94
C PHE A 49 9.04 -17.64 14.49
N ILE A 50 7.74 -17.52 14.24
CA ILE A 50 6.73 -18.46 14.72
C ILE A 50 6.78 -19.79 13.94
N ASN A 51 6.93 -19.72 12.62
CA ASN A 51 6.79 -20.89 11.72
C ASN A 51 8.13 -21.44 11.21
N PHE A 52 9.27 -20.87 11.63
CA PHE A 52 10.62 -21.18 11.12
C PHE A 52 10.73 -21.13 9.58
N SER A 53 9.90 -20.31 8.92
CA SER A 53 9.79 -20.25 7.46
C SER A 53 10.62 -19.11 6.87
N PHE A 54 11.94 -19.30 6.84
CA PHE A 54 12.88 -18.32 6.31
C PHE A 54 12.69 -18.04 4.81
N ILE A 55 12.23 -19.02 4.04
CA ILE A 55 11.94 -18.83 2.60
C ILE A 55 10.82 -17.79 2.42
N ASN A 56 9.77 -17.85 3.23
CA ASN A 56 8.68 -16.88 3.16
C ASN A 56 9.17 -15.46 3.48
N LEU A 57 10.08 -15.33 4.46
CA LEU A 57 10.70 -14.05 4.81
C LEU A 57 11.50 -13.45 3.65
N VAL A 58 12.27 -14.26 2.93
CA VAL A 58 13.04 -13.79 1.76
C VAL A 58 12.10 -13.31 0.66
N ILE A 59 11.04 -14.07 0.35
CA ILE A 59 10.04 -13.69 -0.67
C ILE A 59 9.37 -12.37 -0.29
N GLN A 60 8.96 -12.22 0.97
CA GLN A 60 8.35 -11.01 1.51
C GLN A 60 9.29 -9.80 1.41
N LEU A 61 10.58 -9.97 1.70
CA LEU A 61 11.58 -8.91 1.55
C LEU A 61 11.77 -8.49 0.09
N VAL A 62 11.89 -9.46 -0.82
CA VAL A 62 12.03 -9.18 -2.26
C VAL A 62 10.81 -8.43 -2.79
N LEU A 63 9.60 -8.85 -2.42
CA LEU A 63 8.36 -8.16 -2.77
C LEU A 63 8.35 -6.72 -2.22
N SER A 64 8.69 -6.55 -0.94
CA SER A 64 8.79 -5.24 -0.28
C SER A 64 9.79 -4.29 -0.96
N ILE A 65 10.96 -4.80 -1.36
CA ILE A 65 11.98 -4.03 -2.09
C ILE A 65 11.44 -3.65 -3.48
N THR A 66 10.81 -4.59 -4.18
CA THR A 66 10.30 -4.36 -5.54
C THR A 66 9.18 -3.33 -5.55
N LEU A 67 8.31 -3.35 -4.53
CA LEU A 67 7.29 -2.33 -4.32
C LEU A 67 7.93 -0.95 -4.05
N PHE A 68 8.98 -0.91 -3.23
CA PHE A 68 9.71 0.33 -2.98
C PHE A 68 10.36 0.87 -4.26
N TYR A 69 10.82 0.01 -5.18
CA TYR A 69 11.47 0.41 -6.42
C TYR A 69 10.56 1.04 -7.47
N GLY A 70 9.23 0.94 -7.34
CA GLY A 70 8.33 1.60 -8.29
C GLY A 70 7.52 0.65 -9.17
N PHE A 71 7.70 -0.66 -9.07
CA PHE A 71 7.03 -1.61 -9.97
C PHE A 71 5.52 -1.67 -9.69
N SER A 72 4.73 -1.01 -10.53
CA SER A 72 3.27 -0.93 -10.41
C SER A 72 2.58 -2.29 -10.44
N GLN A 73 3.19 -3.28 -11.12
CA GLN A 73 2.68 -4.65 -11.17
C GLN A 73 2.70 -5.35 -9.80
N VAL A 74 3.69 -5.02 -8.95
CA VAL A 74 3.84 -5.63 -7.61
C VAL A 74 2.78 -5.12 -6.64
N THR A 75 2.22 -3.94 -6.89
CA THR A 75 1.08 -3.38 -6.15
C THR A 75 -0.13 -4.31 -6.20
N TYR A 76 -0.42 -4.91 -7.36
CA TYR A 76 -1.53 -5.85 -7.52
C TYR A 76 -1.29 -7.17 -6.78
N ILE A 77 -0.03 -7.64 -6.77
CA ILE A 77 0.36 -8.84 -6.01
C ILE A 77 0.17 -8.59 -4.51
N PHE A 78 0.65 -7.45 -3.99
CA PHE A 78 0.44 -7.08 -2.60
C PHE A 78 -1.03 -6.95 -2.24
N ALA A 79 -1.83 -6.33 -3.11
CA ALA A 79 -3.25 -6.16 -2.86
C ALA A 79 -3.98 -7.51 -2.90
N ALA A 80 -3.62 -8.42 -3.81
CA ALA A 80 -4.15 -9.78 -3.84
C ALA A 80 -3.77 -10.55 -2.57
N VAL A 81 -2.50 -10.49 -2.13
CA VAL A 81 -2.03 -11.10 -0.88
C VAL A 81 -2.79 -10.51 0.32
N ALA A 82 -3.01 -9.20 0.35
CA ALA A 82 -3.79 -8.55 1.41
C ALA A 82 -5.24 -9.04 1.43
N ALA A 83 -5.89 -9.14 0.27
CA ALA A 83 -7.24 -9.67 0.16
C ALA A 83 -7.32 -11.13 0.63
N PHE A 84 -6.41 -11.99 0.19
CA PHE A 84 -6.30 -13.37 0.66
C PHE A 84 -6.06 -13.45 2.18
N SER A 85 -5.27 -12.54 2.74
CA SER A 85 -5.00 -12.47 4.18
C SER A 85 -6.25 -12.05 4.97
N THR A 86 -7.08 -11.15 4.43
CA THR A 86 -8.39 -10.82 5.01
C THR A 86 -9.33 -12.03 5.01
N PHE A 87 -9.38 -12.79 3.91
CA PHE A 87 -10.16 -14.03 3.85
C PHE A 87 -9.68 -15.08 4.85
N ARG A 88 -8.36 -15.29 4.99
CA ARG A 88 -7.80 -16.18 6.02
C ARG A 88 -8.14 -15.73 7.44
N SER A 89 -8.08 -14.43 7.70
CA SER A 89 -8.44 -13.88 9.01
C SER A 89 -9.91 -14.16 9.39
N LEU A 90 -10.80 -14.18 8.40
CA LEU A 90 -12.20 -14.56 8.55
C LEU A 90 -12.35 -16.04 8.98
N ILE A 91 -11.56 -16.93 8.38
CA ILE A 91 -11.51 -18.37 8.75
C ILE A 91 -10.98 -18.54 10.18
N TYR A 92 -9.93 -17.80 10.57
CA TYR A 92 -9.42 -17.84 11.95
C TYR A 92 -10.44 -17.34 12.97
N LEU A 93 -11.30 -16.39 12.58
CA LEU A 93 -12.39 -15.92 13.43
C LEU A 93 -13.45 -17.03 13.67
N THR A 94 -13.72 -17.87 12.67
CA THR A 94 -14.65 -19.00 12.80
C THR A 94 -14.07 -20.15 13.63
N ASP A 95 -12.76 -20.38 13.58
CA ASP A 95 -12.10 -21.45 14.35
C ASP A 95 -11.97 -21.12 15.85
N ILE A 96 -11.92 -19.83 16.21
CA ILE A 96 -11.78 -19.36 17.61
C ILE A 96 -13.06 -19.51 18.43
N ILE A 97 -14.20 -19.86 17.80
CA ILE A 97 -15.48 -20.08 18.50
C ILE A 97 -15.33 -21.15 19.61
N SER A 98 -14.37 -22.07 19.48
CA SER A 98 -14.09 -23.13 20.47
C SER A 98 -13.24 -22.68 21.68
N CYS A 99 -12.55 -21.53 21.63
CA CYS A 99 -11.78 -21.00 22.76
C CYS A 99 -11.63 -19.46 22.67
N PRO A 100 -12.58 -18.69 23.23
CA PRO A 100 -12.63 -17.25 23.05
C PRO A 100 -11.74 -16.53 24.07
N SER A 101 -10.46 -16.35 23.75
CA SER A 101 -9.65 -15.34 24.43
C SER A 101 -9.89 -13.97 23.80
N ILE A 102 -10.54 -13.06 24.54
CA ILE A 102 -10.86 -11.68 24.11
C ILE A 102 -9.66 -10.95 23.47
N PRO A 103 -8.40 -11.05 23.99
CA PRO A 103 -7.26 -10.39 23.37
C PRO A 103 -6.95 -10.86 21.93
N VAL A 104 -7.15 -12.14 21.65
CA VAL A 104 -6.85 -12.73 20.33
C VAL A 104 -7.89 -12.29 19.30
N ILE A 105 -9.16 -12.25 19.69
CA ILE A 105 -10.24 -11.74 18.83
C ILE A 105 -9.96 -10.28 18.46
N LEU A 106 -9.57 -9.46 19.44
CA LEU A 106 -9.30 -8.04 19.24
C LEU A 106 -8.07 -7.83 18.32
N PHE A 107 -7.04 -8.66 18.47
CA PHE A 107 -5.88 -8.67 17.57
C PHE A 107 -6.27 -9.01 16.12
N ILE A 108 -7.06 -10.07 15.91
CA ILE A 108 -7.51 -10.49 14.57
C ILE A 108 -8.35 -9.40 13.89
N LEU A 109 -9.23 -8.73 14.64
CA LEU A 109 -10.04 -7.63 14.10
C LEU A 109 -9.17 -6.44 13.66
N ILE A 110 -8.20 -6.02 14.49
CA ILE A 110 -7.26 -4.95 14.11
C ILE A 110 -6.45 -5.34 12.87
N TYR A 111 -5.99 -6.60 12.83
CA TYR A 111 -5.26 -7.14 11.70
C TYR A 111 -6.11 -7.13 10.41
N MET A 112 -7.36 -7.57 10.47
CA MET A 112 -8.29 -7.51 9.32
C MET A 112 -8.47 -6.08 8.81
N VAL A 113 -8.75 -5.14 9.71
CA VAL A 113 -8.95 -3.74 9.36
C VAL A 113 -7.71 -3.20 8.63
N PHE A 114 -6.52 -3.49 9.14
CA PHE A 114 -5.27 -3.10 8.50
C PHE A 114 -5.12 -3.64 7.06
N TYR A 115 -5.41 -4.93 6.84
CA TYR A 115 -5.30 -5.53 5.50
C TYR A 115 -6.35 -4.99 4.52
N ILE A 116 -7.56 -4.69 5.00
CA ILE A 116 -8.60 -4.05 4.19
C ILE A 116 -8.13 -2.66 3.75
N PHE A 117 -7.60 -1.85 4.67
CA PHE A 117 -7.05 -0.54 4.33
C PHE A 117 -5.89 -0.67 3.34
N THR A 118 -4.97 -1.59 3.57
CA THR A 118 -3.83 -1.84 2.68
C THR A 118 -4.29 -2.21 1.27
N SER A 119 -5.26 -3.13 1.15
CA SER A 119 -5.81 -3.56 -0.13
C SER A 119 -6.50 -2.40 -0.86
N ILE A 120 -7.33 -1.61 -0.16
CA ILE A 120 -8.05 -0.48 -0.76
C ILE A 120 -7.09 0.62 -1.21
N PHE A 121 -6.12 0.97 -0.36
CA PHE A 121 -5.13 2.00 -0.68
C PHE A 121 -4.23 1.58 -1.83
N MET A 122 -3.83 0.30 -1.92
CA MET A 122 -3.02 -0.19 -3.03
C MET A 122 -3.77 -0.31 -4.35
N PHE A 123 -5.05 -0.71 -4.34
CA PHE A 123 -5.84 -0.82 -5.57
C PHE A 123 -6.32 0.52 -6.12
N LYS A 124 -6.70 1.45 -5.24
CA LYS A 124 -7.53 2.62 -5.63
C LYS A 124 -6.81 3.96 -5.50
N SER A 125 -5.67 4.02 -4.81
CA SER A 125 -4.98 5.29 -4.60
C SER A 125 -4.29 5.76 -5.88
N LYS A 126 -4.88 6.75 -6.54
CA LYS A 126 -4.25 7.50 -7.63
C LYS A 126 -2.88 8.07 -7.19
N SER A 127 -2.74 8.41 -5.90
CA SER A 127 -1.47 8.87 -5.31
C SER A 127 -0.37 7.80 -5.28
N VAL A 128 -0.71 6.52 -5.09
CA VAL A 128 0.26 5.41 -5.16
C VAL A 128 0.68 5.17 -6.60
N SER A 129 -0.28 5.17 -7.53
CA SER A 129 0.02 5.08 -8.96
C SER A 129 0.91 6.23 -9.45
N ASP A 130 0.57 7.48 -9.09
CA ASP A 130 1.32 8.68 -9.46
C ASP A 130 2.77 8.62 -8.90
N PHE A 131 2.97 8.15 -7.67
CA PHE A 131 4.29 7.95 -7.07
C PHE A 131 5.12 6.87 -7.78
N LEU A 132 4.51 5.72 -8.08
CA LEU A 132 5.20 4.62 -8.74
C LEU A 132 5.55 4.98 -10.20
N HIS A 133 4.66 5.68 -10.91
CA HIS A 133 4.91 6.16 -12.26
C HIS A 133 6.01 7.22 -12.34
N SER A 134 6.04 8.18 -11.42
CA SER A 134 7.10 9.20 -11.42
C SER A 134 8.49 8.62 -11.08
N LYS A 135 8.53 7.43 -10.46
CA LYS A 135 9.78 6.73 -10.15
C LYS A 135 10.27 5.84 -11.30
N ASN A 136 9.36 5.22 -12.05
CA ASN A 136 9.71 4.41 -13.22
C ASN A 136 10.11 5.25 -14.45
N ASN A 137 9.61 6.48 -14.55
CA ASN A 137 10.01 7.46 -15.56
C ASN A 137 10.55 8.71 -14.86
N PRO A 138 11.82 8.72 -14.43
CA PRO A 138 12.46 9.96 -13.99
C PRO A 138 12.52 10.91 -15.20
N SER A 139 11.96 12.11 -15.03
CA SER A 139 12.14 13.21 -16.00
C SER A 139 13.52 13.83 -15.86
#